data_AF-A0A2H5VX23-F1
#
_entry.id   AF-A0A2H5VX23-F1
#
_cell.length_a   1.000
_cell.length_b   1.000
_cell.length_c   1.000
_cell.angle_alpha   90.00
_cell.angle_beta   90.00
_cell.angle_gamma   90.00
#
_symmetry.space_group_name_H-M   'P 1'
#
loop_
_entity.id
_entity.type
_entity.pdbx_description
1 polymer ?
#
loop_
_entity_poly.entity_id
_entity_poly.type
_entity_poly.pdbx_seq_one_letter_code
_entity_poly.pdbx_strand_id
1 'polypeptide(L)'
;MGKRSVILGLAVSLGMGLAASAARAQATATLVITCVDAAGQPLKDVNLTLMSLQVQKVLEAKSDKEGKAVFKKLDQGAYRIIGRRKGYEPTYREPITVVPERETAVTLQFQAGEMTKRLYFEDPALIQQAQQFLQDGLQALQQQRFAEAEEKLAQFLKIAAFNAEGRFWYGVALAQQRKWDQGEKEIRMAVELNPSEPRYREVLDRLLAFRAQDELHEAGQRAMQNRDFKTAIAKFSELLALQPENTDVRYNLALAYANDGQYDKAIEIIDEAIRRKPQEAEYQRLKSQILEHKQYATIQKANQILAEGDQLLREGKYQEALQKYETARGMLSREEPSIWFAMGRCYVGLQQTDKAIAAYQKAIELNPRKPEYHQALALLYLNEGRLDEALRTYAEAYRQLGEPVDERLFELGQRLVQENKLDMAARVFERVIELNPNHAESYYELGVYNFYNADKGRARTLLTKYVEIGKDPKHLEDAKNILAVMERQARPRRR
;
A
#
# COMPACT_ATOMS: atom_id res chain seq x y z
N MET A 1 1.10 -27.60 1.89
CA MET A 1 1.38 -28.54 3.00
C MET A 1 0.58 -28.08 4.21
N GLY A 2 -0.22 -28.99 4.77
CA GLY A 2 -1.35 -28.67 5.64
C GLY A 2 -0.98 -27.90 6.90
N LYS A 3 -1.51 -26.68 7.03
CA LYS A 3 -1.65 -26.02 8.32
C LYS A 3 -2.52 -26.93 9.17
N ARG A 4 -1.94 -27.63 10.15
CA ARG A 4 -2.73 -28.28 11.22
C ARG A 4 -3.71 -27.22 11.72
N SER A 5 -5.00 -27.54 11.73
CA SER A 5 -6.00 -26.64 12.30
C SER A 5 -5.56 -26.26 13.72
N VAL A 6 -5.32 -24.97 13.94
CA VAL A 6 -4.73 -24.43 15.17
C VAL A 6 -5.60 -24.84 16.37
N ILE A 7 -6.92 -24.72 16.24
CA ILE A 7 -7.86 -25.02 17.32
C ILE A 7 -7.90 -26.54 17.63
N LEU A 8 -7.77 -27.41 16.62
CA LEU A 8 -7.82 -28.87 16.81
C LEU A 8 -6.50 -29.42 17.38
N GLY A 9 -5.35 -28.90 16.93
CA GLY A 9 -4.03 -29.29 17.47
C GLY A 9 -3.83 -28.86 18.93
N LEU A 10 -4.54 -27.82 19.37
CA LEU A 10 -4.47 -27.29 20.73
C LEU A 10 -5.38 -28.03 21.72
N ALA A 11 -6.52 -28.57 21.28
CA ALA A 11 -7.43 -29.33 22.16
C ALA A 11 -6.89 -30.72 22.52
N VAL A 12 -6.02 -31.29 21.68
CA VAL A 12 -5.46 -32.66 21.83
C VAL A 12 -4.18 -32.69 22.70
N SER A 13 -3.48 -31.57 22.89
CA SER A 13 -2.14 -31.54 23.53
C SER A 13 -2.13 -31.38 25.06
N LEU A 14 -3.27 -31.20 25.72
CA LEU A 14 -3.38 -30.90 27.16
C LEU A 14 -3.75 -32.10 28.07
N GLY A 15 -3.48 -33.33 27.62
CA GLY A 15 -3.68 -34.53 28.43
C GLY A 15 -2.54 -34.78 29.41
N MET A 16 -2.76 -34.48 30.71
CA MET A 16 -2.24 -35.16 31.92
C MET A 16 -1.89 -34.16 33.04
N GLY A 17 -2.52 -34.32 34.22
CA GLY A 17 -2.07 -33.68 35.46
C GLY A 17 -3.20 -33.37 36.45
N LEU A 18 -3.69 -34.38 37.18
CA LEU A 18 -4.56 -34.19 38.35
C LEU A 18 -3.72 -33.74 39.55
N ALA A 19 -3.97 -32.54 40.07
CA ALA A 19 -3.50 -32.13 41.39
C ALA A 19 -4.70 -32.03 42.35
N ALA A 20 -4.78 -32.99 43.26
CA ALA A 20 -5.69 -32.96 44.40
C ALA A 20 -5.23 -31.89 45.40
N SER A 21 -6.15 -31.07 45.90
CA SER A 21 -5.89 -30.20 47.06
C SER A 21 -6.97 -30.37 48.13
N ALA A 22 -6.53 -30.25 49.38
CA ALA A 22 -7.10 -30.84 50.58
C ALA A 22 -8.33 -30.11 51.15
N ALA A 23 -9.05 -30.87 51.96
CA ALA A 23 -10.31 -30.55 52.61
C ALA A 23 -10.29 -29.28 53.49
N ARG A 24 -11.28 -28.42 53.26
CA ARG A 24 -11.77 -27.42 54.23
C ARG A 24 -13.17 -27.85 54.71
N ALA A 25 -13.52 -27.44 55.93
CA ALA A 25 -14.77 -27.74 56.61
C ALA A 25 -15.99 -27.65 55.68
N GLN A 26 -16.88 -28.65 55.72
CA GLN A 26 -18.03 -28.81 54.83
C GLN A 26 -19.05 -27.69 55.03
N ALA A 27 -18.83 -26.56 54.38
CA ALA A 27 -19.89 -25.61 54.12
C ALA A 27 -20.92 -26.30 53.21
N THR A 28 -22.17 -26.34 53.67
CA THR A 28 -23.24 -27.02 52.94
C THR A 28 -23.89 -26.12 51.92
N ALA A 29 -24.11 -26.63 50.71
CA ALA A 29 -24.79 -25.88 49.66
C ALA A 29 -26.31 -26.09 49.67
N THR A 30 -27.02 -25.14 49.05
CA THR A 30 -28.47 -25.21 48.80
C THR A 30 -28.74 -25.13 47.30
N LEU A 31 -29.56 -26.04 46.79
CA LEU A 31 -30.03 -26.08 45.42
C LEU A 31 -31.55 -25.89 45.40
N VAL A 32 -32.03 -24.83 44.75
CA VAL A 32 -33.44 -24.54 44.54
C VAL A 32 -33.80 -24.91 43.10
N ILE A 33 -34.83 -25.73 42.93
CA ILE A 33 -35.30 -26.19 41.63
C ILE A 33 -36.72 -25.67 41.42
N THR A 34 -36.92 -24.87 40.39
CA THR A 34 -38.22 -24.35 39.98
C THR A 34 -38.73 -25.17 38.79
N CYS A 35 -39.87 -25.82 38.95
CA CYS A 35 -40.50 -26.62 37.91
C CYS A 35 -41.62 -25.82 37.25
N VAL A 36 -41.57 -25.70 35.93
CA VAL A 36 -42.56 -24.96 35.13
C VAL A 36 -43.00 -25.76 33.91
N ASP A 37 -44.19 -25.49 33.40
CA ASP A 37 -44.64 -26.04 32.12
C ASP A 37 -44.05 -25.27 30.92
N ALA A 38 -44.47 -25.67 29.71
CA ALA A 38 -44.09 -25.02 28.47
C ALA A 38 -44.41 -23.51 28.43
N ALA A 39 -45.46 -23.07 29.14
CA ALA A 39 -45.88 -21.67 29.24
C ALA A 39 -45.21 -20.91 30.40
N GLY A 40 -44.32 -21.56 31.15
CA GLY A 40 -43.64 -20.98 32.31
C GLY A 40 -44.49 -20.98 33.58
N GLN A 41 -45.65 -21.64 33.60
CA GLN A 41 -46.49 -21.71 34.79
C GLN A 41 -45.92 -22.72 35.80
N PRO A 42 -45.91 -22.40 37.11
CA PRO A 42 -45.40 -23.30 38.14
C PRO A 42 -46.11 -24.65 38.19
N LEU A 43 -45.32 -25.73 38.32
CA LEU A 43 -45.85 -27.09 38.43
C LEU A 43 -45.66 -27.66 39.83
N LYS A 44 -46.77 -27.84 40.54
CA LYS A 44 -46.85 -28.53 41.82
C LYS A 44 -46.75 -30.05 41.68
N ASP A 45 -46.23 -30.70 42.71
CA ASP A 45 -46.19 -32.17 42.86
C ASP A 45 -45.35 -32.87 41.78
N VAL A 46 -44.33 -32.19 41.25
CA VAL A 46 -43.29 -32.81 40.41
C VAL A 46 -42.38 -33.65 41.31
N ASN A 47 -42.21 -34.93 40.99
CA ASN A 47 -41.23 -35.79 41.66
C ASN A 47 -39.84 -35.45 41.13
N LEU A 48 -38.97 -34.93 42.00
CA LEU A 48 -37.59 -34.58 41.67
C LEU A 48 -36.64 -35.56 42.34
N THR A 49 -35.76 -36.16 41.55
CA THR A 49 -34.67 -37.01 42.01
C THR A 49 -33.36 -36.28 41.71
N LEU A 50 -32.58 -35.98 42.75
CA LEU A 50 -31.27 -35.38 42.68
C LEU A 50 -30.22 -36.46 42.94
N MET A 51 -29.40 -36.77 41.94
CA MET A 51 -28.35 -37.79 42.02
C MET A 51 -26.98 -37.13 41.99
N SER A 52 -26.13 -37.41 42.98
CA SER A 52 -24.72 -37.06 42.92
C SER A 52 -24.01 -37.93 41.89
N LEU A 53 -23.29 -37.30 40.97
CA LEU A 53 -22.50 -38.00 39.96
C LEU A 53 -21.15 -38.50 40.50
N GLN A 54 -20.77 -38.14 41.72
CA GLN A 54 -19.49 -38.50 42.34
C GLN A 54 -19.65 -39.56 43.44
N VAL A 55 -20.58 -39.35 44.37
CA VAL A 55 -20.76 -40.22 45.55
C VAL A 55 -21.96 -41.16 45.44
N GLN A 56 -22.61 -41.21 44.27
CA GLN A 56 -23.82 -42.02 43.98
C GLN A 56 -24.97 -41.86 45.00
N LYS A 57 -24.98 -40.75 45.75
CA LYS A 57 -26.04 -40.40 46.69
C LYS A 57 -27.25 -39.91 45.92
N VAL A 58 -28.43 -40.45 46.22
CA VAL A 58 -29.71 -40.04 45.64
C VAL A 58 -30.56 -39.36 46.70
N LEU A 59 -31.13 -38.23 46.35
CA LEU A 59 -32.05 -37.45 47.17
C LEU A 59 -33.34 -37.23 46.39
N GLU A 60 -34.47 -37.16 47.09
CA GLU A 60 -35.78 -36.95 46.46
C GLU A 60 -36.53 -35.81 47.14
N ALA A 61 -37.27 -35.03 46.34
CA ALA A 61 -38.17 -33.99 46.82
C ALA A 61 -39.36 -33.86 45.88
N LYS A 62 -40.41 -33.16 46.35
CA LYS A 62 -41.52 -32.74 45.51
C LYS A 62 -41.59 -31.23 45.42
N SER A 63 -41.99 -30.71 44.26
CA SER A 63 -42.24 -29.28 44.12
C SER A 63 -43.49 -28.85 44.89
N ASP A 64 -43.42 -27.66 45.50
CA ASP A 64 -44.51 -27.02 46.21
C ASP A 64 -45.52 -26.33 45.27
N LYS A 65 -46.46 -25.55 45.83
CA LYS A 65 -47.48 -24.83 45.05
C LYS A 65 -46.90 -23.76 44.12
N GLU A 66 -45.70 -23.24 44.41
CA GLU A 66 -44.96 -22.31 43.56
C GLU A 66 -44.03 -23.05 42.59
N GLY A 67 -44.13 -24.37 42.50
CA GLY A 67 -43.29 -25.21 41.65
C GLY A 67 -41.87 -25.37 42.17
N LYS A 68 -41.55 -24.96 43.40
CA LYS A 68 -40.18 -25.00 43.94
C LYS A 68 -39.92 -26.25 44.77
N ALA A 69 -38.71 -26.77 44.66
CA ALA A 69 -38.17 -27.77 45.57
C ALA A 69 -36.77 -27.36 46.02
N VAL A 70 -36.46 -27.54 47.31
CA VAL A 70 -35.20 -27.08 47.89
C VAL A 70 -34.43 -28.26 48.47
N PHE A 71 -33.22 -28.48 47.94
CA PHE A 71 -32.27 -29.45 48.43
C PHE A 71 -31.20 -28.72 49.25
N LYS A 72 -31.13 -29.00 50.55
CA LYS A 72 -30.16 -28.40 51.48
C LYS A 72 -29.12 -29.43 51.88
N LYS A 73 -28.02 -28.99 52.50
CA LYS A 73 -26.97 -29.90 53.00
C LYS A 73 -26.31 -30.71 51.89
N LEU A 74 -26.16 -30.09 50.72
CA LEU A 74 -25.48 -30.70 49.58
C LEU A 74 -23.97 -30.55 49.72
N ASP A 75 -23.26 -31.64 49.44
CA ASP A 75 -21.82 -31.64 49.26
C ASP A 75 -21.47 -30.90 47.97
N GLN A 76 -20.29 -30.27 47.93
CA GLN A 76 -19.76 -29.72 46.70
C GLN A 76 -19.64 -30.84 45.66
N GLY A 77 -20.14 -30.60 44.45
CA GLY A 77 -20.03 -31.60 43.40
C GLY A 77 -20.99 -31.39 42.23
N ALA A 78 -20.92 -32.34 41.30
CA ALA A 78 -21.80 -32.39 40.14
C ALA A 78 -23.00 -33.29 40.42
N TYR A 79 -24.19 -32.77 40.12
CA TYR A 79 -25.46 -33.47 40.32
C TYR A 79 -26.26 -33.58 39.03
N ARG A 80 -27.11 -34.60 38.95
CA ARG A 80 -28.18 -34.75 37.95
C ARG A 80 -29.52 -34.55 38.64
N ILE A 81 -30.37 -33.68 38.11
CA ILE A 81 -31.78 -33.64 38.49
C ILE A 81 -32.60 -34.38 37.45
N ILE A 82 -33.53 -35.20 37.91
CA ILE A 82 -34.56 -35.84 37.12
C ILE A 82 -35.91 -35.37 37.65
N GLY A 83 -36.80 -34.92 36.78
CA GLY A 83 -38.14 -34.52 37.10
C GLY A 83 -39.17 -35.39 36.41
N ARG A 84 -40.15 -35.90 37.16
CA ARG A 84 -41.26 -36.71 36.64
C ARG A 84 -42.59 -36.24 37.22
N ARG A 85 -43.58 -36.02 36.34
CA ARG A 85 -44.94 -35.66 36.74
C ARG A 85 -45.94 -36.26 35.74
N LYS A 86 -47.08 -36.75 36.25
CA LYS A 86 -48.16 -37.28 35.39
C LYS A 86 -48.65 -36.20 34.42
N GLY A 87 -48.82 -36.57 33.15
CA GLY A 87 -49.23 -35.66 32.07
C GLY A 87 -48.07 -34.88 31.44
N TYR A 88 -46.83 -35.10 31.88
CA TYR A 88 -45.64 -34.48 31.33
C TYR A 88 -44.58 -35.52 31.01
N GLU A 89 -43.78 -35.25 29.99
CA GLU A 89 -42.57 -36.02 29.73
C GLU A 89 -41.54 -35.80 30.85
N PRO A 90 -40.76 -36.84 31.22
CA PRO A 90 -39.64 -36.69 32.12
C PRO A 90 -38.63 -35.69 31.57
N THR A 91 -38.14 -34.82 32.44
CA THR A 91 -37.12 -33.83 32.11
C THR A 91 -35.93 -34.01 33.03
N TYR A 92 -34.76 -33.54 32.60
CA TYR A 92 -33.56 -33.64 33.41
C TYR A 92 -32.63 -32.45 33.15
N ARG A 93 -31.68 -32.27 34.06
CA ARG A 93 -30.55 -31.38 33.85
C ARG A 93 -29.33 -31.98 34.52
N GLU A 94 -28.21 -32.03 33.79
CA GLU A 94 -26.93 -32.54 34.25
C GLU A 94 -25.77 -31.95 33.45
N PRO A 95 -24.55 -31.86 33.99
CA PRO A 95 -24.29 -31.78 35.41
C PRO A 95 -24.71 -30.41 35.95
N ILE A 96 -25.16 -30.37 37.21
CA ILE A 96 -25.37 -29.14 37.96
C ILE A 96 -24.26 -29.08 38.98
N THR A 97 -23.39 -28.09 38.80
CA THR A 97 -22.32 -27.83 39.76
C THR A 97 -22.91 -27.10 40.95
N VAL A 98 -22.86 -27.74 42.10
CA VAL A 98 -23.27 -27.17 43.38
C VAL A 98 -22.00 -26.78 44.13
N VAL A 99 -21.91 -25.50 44.51
CA VAL A 99 -20.75 -24.91 45.20
C VAL A 99 -21.18 -24.54 46.63
N PRO A 100 -20.35 -24.79 47.66
CA PRO A 100 -20.62 -24.39 49.03
C PRO A 100 -20.93 -22.89 49.18
N GLU A 101 -21.73 -22.54 50.20
CA GLU A 101 -22.05 -21.15 50.59
C GLU A 101 -22.79 -20.31 49.53
N ARG A 102 -23.16 -20.92 48.40
CA ARG A 102 -23.97 -20.30 47.36
C ARG A 102 -25.29 -21.05 47.21
N GLU A 103 -26.38 -20.29 47.03
CA GLU A 103 -27.63 -20.87 46.55
C GLU A 103 -27.53 -21.04 45.02
N THR A 104 -27.68 -22.29 44.55
CA THR A 104 -27.80 -22.58 43.13
C THR A 104 -29.28 -22.67 42.78
N ALA A 105 -29.76 -21.88 41.84
CA ALA A 105 -31.14 -21.96 41.34
C ALA A 105 -31.17 -22.59 39.94
N VAL A 106 -32.12 -23.50 39.70
CA VAL A 106 -32.28 -24.21 38.42
C VAL A 106 -33.74 -24.26 38.05
N THR A 107 -34.07 -23.95 36.80
CA THR A 107 -35.43 -24.16 36.27
C THR A 107 -35.48 -25.44 35.44
N LEU A 108 -36.45 -26.30 35.73
CA LEU A 108 -36.81 -27.45 34.89
C LEU A 108 -38.12 -27.15 34.17
N GLN A 109 -38.06 -27.13 32.84
CA GLN A 109 -39.24 -26.95 32.00
C GLN A 109 -39.75 -28.30 31.53
N PHE A 110 -41.07 -28.49 31.65
CA PHE A 110 -41.76 -29.72 31.31
C PHE A 110 -42.66 -29.53 30.08
N GLN A 111 -42.62 -30.52 29.20
CA GLN A 111 -43.52 -30.61 28.05
C GLN A 111 -44.63 -31.61 28.34
N ALA A 112 -45.83 -31.37 27.80
CA ALA A 112 -46.94 -32.30 27.95
C ALA A 112 -46.59 -33.65 27.31
N GLY A 113 -46.94 -34.75 27.96
CA GLY A 113 -46.66 -36.09 27.45
C GLY A 113 -46.70 -37.19 28.50
N GLU A 114 -46.00 -38.29 28.20
CA GLU A 114 -46.05 -39.52 29.01
C GLU A 114 -44.90 -39.59 30.01
N MET A 115 -45.25 -39.62 31.30
CA MET A 115 -44.30 -39.71 32.42
C MET A 115 -43.43 -40.99 32.39
N THR A 116 -43.88 -42.03 31.69
CA THR A 116 -43.21 -43.33 31.57
C THR A 116 -42.12 -43.37 30.52
N LYS A 117 -41.96 -42.31 29.70
CA LYS A 117 -40.84 -42.22 28.77
C LYS A 117 -39.51 -42.38 29.53
N ARG A 118 -38.58 -43.12 28.92
CA ARG A 118 -37.25 -43.31 29.48
C ARG A 118 -36.37 -42.12 29.11
N LEU A 119 -35.61 -41.63 30.08
CA LEU A 119 -34.52 -40.71 29.81
C LEU A 119 -33.36 -41.48 29.18
N TYR A 120 -32.51 -40.83 28.39
CA TYR A 120 -31.51 -41.55 27.59
C TYR A 120 -30.58 -42.44 28.43
N PHE A 121 -30.20 -41.99 29.64
CA PHE A 121 -29.35 -42.77 30.56
C PHE A 121 -30.08 -43.92 31.28
N GLU A 122 -31.37 -44.12 31.01
CA GLU A 122 -32.17 -45.25 31.50
C GLU A 122 -32.38 -46.31 30.40
N ASP A 123 -31.89 -46.06 29.19
CA ASP A 123 -31.99 -46.95 28.04
C ASP A 123 -30.57 -47.31 27.53
N PRO A 124 -30.10 -48.55 27.76
CA PRO A 124 -28.78 -48.99 27.31
C PRO A 124 -28.56 -48.80 25.80
N ALA A 125 -29.60 -48.94 24.97
CA ALA A 125 -29.49 -48.76 23.53
C ALA A 125 -29.24 -47.29 23.16
N LEU A 126 -29.93 -46.35 23.82
CA LEU A 126 -29.70 -44.91 23.63
C LEU A 126 -28.32 -44.47 24.16
N ILE A 127 -27.84 -45.06 25.26
CA ILE A 127 -26.48 -44.82 25.77
C ILE A 127 -25.45 -45.25 24.71
N GLN A 128 -25.57 -46.47 24.19
CA GLN A 128 -24.65 -46.99 23.18
C GLN A 128 -24.70 -46.16 21.90
N GLN A 129 -25.90 -45.77 21.46
CA GLN A 129 -26.07 -44.92 20.29
C GLN A 129 -25.43 -43.54 20.47
N ALA A 130 -25.64 -42.90 21.63
CA ALA A 130 -25.00 -41.62 21.96
C ALA A 130 -23.47 -41.76 21.97
N GLN A 131 -22.93 -42.81 22.60
CA GLN A 131 -21.49 -43.07 22.61
C GLN A 131 -20.92 -43.24 21.20
N GLN A 132 -21.63 -43.95 20.31
CA GLN A 132 -21.22 -44.11 18.92
C GLN A 132 -21.17 -42.77 18.19
N PHE A 133 -22.22 -41.95 18.30
CA PHE A 133 -22.23 -40.62 17.66
C PHE A 133 -21.13 -39.70 18.17
N LEU A 134 -20.82 -39.75 19.47
CA LEU A 134 -19.70 -39.01 20.04
C LEU A 134 -18.36 -39.50 19.47
N GLN A 135 -18.14 -40.81 19.41
CA GLN A 135 -16.91 -41.39 18.86
C GLN A 135 -16.73 -41.04 17.38
N ASP A 136 -17.77 -41.22 16.56
CA ASP A 136 -17.76 -40.87 15.13
C ASP A 136 -17.44 -39.38 14.93
N GLY A 137 -18.07 -38.51 15.74
CA GLY A 137 -17.84 -37.07 15.70
C GLY A 137 -16.42 -36.67 16.05
N LEU A 138 -15.85 -37.28 17.10
CA LEU A 138 -14.46 -37.06 17.51
C LEU A 138 -13.46 -37.59 16.47
N GLN A 139 -13.75 -38.75 15.87
CA GLN A 139 -12.92 -39.31 14.80
C GLN A 139 -12.96 -38.42 13.55
N ALA A 140 -14.14 -37.92 13.17
CA ALA A 140 -14.28 -36.97 12.08
C ALA A 140 -13.49 -35.67 12.34
N LEU A 141 -13.52 -35.14 13.57
CA LEU A 141 -12.70 -34.00 13.98
C LEU A 141 -11.20 -34.27 13.78
N GLN A 142 -10.69 -35.40 14.30
CA GLN A 142 -9.28 -35.78 14.16
C GLN A 142 -8.84 -35.87 12.69
N GLN A 143 -9.75 -36.32 11.82
CA GLN A 143 -9.53 -36.44 10.38
C GLN A 143 -9.86 -35.15 9.61
N GLN A 144 -10.15 -34.04 10.31
CA GLN A 144 -10.50 -32.73 9.73
C GLN A 144 -11.77 -32.74 8.86
N ARG A 145 -12.65 -33.73 9.04
CA ARG A 145 -13.97 -33.83 8.40
C ARG A 145 -14.99 -33.05 9.22
N PHE A 146 -14.87 -31.73 9.23
CA PHE A 146 -15.61 -30.86 10.17
C PHE A 146 -17.13 -30.88 9.99
N ALA A 147 -17.63 -30.96 8.75
CA ALA A 147 -19.07 -31.04 8.49
C ALA A 147 -19.70 -32.35 9.01
N GLU A 148 -18.99 -33.47 8.85
CA GLU A 148 -19.43 -34.75 9.41
C GLU A 148 -19.34 -34.76 10.93
N ALA A 149 -18.28 -34.17 11.50
CA ALA A 149 -18.18 -33.98 12.94
C ALA A 149 -19.35 -33.18 13.50
N GLU A 150 -19.71 -32.07 12.86
CA GLU A 150 -20.89 -31.27 13.21
C GLU A 150 -22.16 -32.13 13.20
N GLU A 151 -22.38 -32.91 12.14
CA GLU A 151 -23.57 -33.77 12.03
C GLU A 151 -23.64 -34.81 13.17
N LYS A 152 -22.55 -35.54 13.40
CA LYS A 152 -22.49 -36.61 14.41
C LYS A 152 -22.61 -36.05 15.82
N LEU A 153 -21.96 -34.93 16.11
CA LEU A 153 -22.05 -34.29 17.43
C LEU A 153 -23.42 -33.63 17.64
N ALA A 154 -24.08 -33.12 16.60
CA ALA A 154 -25.47 -32.70 16.67
C ALA A 154 -26.41 -33.88 16.97
N GLN A 155 -26.21 -35.04 16.34
CA GLN A 155 -26.96 -36.27 16.64
C GLN A 155 -26.74 -36.74 18.09
N PHE A 156 -25.50 -36.68 18.57
CA PHE A 156 -25.17 -36.92 19.98
C PHE A 156 -25.95 -35.99 20.93
N LEU A 157 -25.94 -34.69 20.67
CA LEU A 157 -26.60 -33.68 21.51
C LEU A 157 -28.14 -33.75 21.46
N LYS A 158 -28.73 -34.39 20.44
CA LYS A 158 -30.17 -34.71 20.48
C LYS A 158 -30.50 -35.75 21.56
N ILE A 159 -29.57 -36.64 21.87
CA ILE A 159 -29.74 -37.69 22.90
C ILE A 159 -29.28 -37.16 24.27
N ALA A 160 -28.08 -36.59 24.33
CA ALA A 160 -27.43 -36.12 25.55
C ALA A 160 -27.29 -34.59 25.58
N ALA A 161 -28.42 -33.88 25.60
CA ALA A 161 -28.50 -32.43 25.39
C ALA A 161 -27.70 -31.58 26.38
N PHE A 162 -27.41 -32.08 27.59
CA PHE A 162 -26.64 -31.31 28.59
C PHE A 162 -25.21 -31.85 28.80
N ASN A 163 -24.72 -32.69 27.89
CA ASN A 163 -23.34 -33.18 27.96
C ASN A 163 -22.34 -32.08 27.57
N ALA A 164 -21.55 -31.63 28.55
CA ALA A 164 -20.57 -30.54 28.35
C ALA A 164 -19.48 -30.88 27.32
N GLU A 165 -18.96 -32.11 27.33
CA GLU A 165 -17.89 -32.56 26.41
C GLU A 165 -18.38 -32.56 24.95
N GLY A 166 -19.55 -33.12 24.68
CA GLY A 166 -20.09 -33.12 23.33
C GLY A 166 -20.47 -31.73 22.83
N ARG A 167 -20.98 -30.84 23.70
CA ARG A 167 -21.22 -29.44 23.34
C ARG A 167 -19.93 -28.70 23.01
N PHE A 168 -18.89 -28.95 23.80
CA PHE A 168 -17.57 -28.40 23.56
C PHE A 168 -17.05 -28.80 22.17
N TRP A 169 -17.05 -30.10 21.86
CA TRP A 169 -16.57 -30.57 20.55
C TRP A 169 -17.47 -30.16 19.39
N TYR A 170 -18.78 -30.07 19.61
CA TYR A 170 -19.72 -29.55 18.62
C TYR A 170 -19.41 -28.08 18.29
N GLY A 171 -19.20 -27.26 19.33
CA GLY A 171 -18.80 -25.87 19.15
C GLY A 171 -17.44 -25.72 18.47
N VAL A 172 -16.48 -26.61 18.77
CA VAL A 172 -15.20 -26.68 18.05
C VAL A 172 -15.43 -27.03 16.57
N ALA A 173 -16.25 -28.04 16.25
CA ALA A 173 -16.55 -28.41 14.86
C ALA A 173 -17.19 -27.27 14.06
N LEU A 174 -18.07 -26.49 14.69
CA LEU A 174 -18.67 -25.28 14.12
C LEU A 174 -17.62 -24.17 13.88
N ALA A 175 -16.77 -23.91 14.87
CA ALA A 175 -15.70 -22.90 14.77
C ALA A 175 -14.70 -23.22 13.64
N GLN A 176 -14.37 -24.49 13.41
CA GLN A 176 -13.50 -24.92 12.30
C GLN A 176 -14.06 -24.59 10.92
N GLN A 177 -15.37 -24.44 10.82
CA GLN A 177 -16.09 -24.08 9.61
C GLN A 177 -16.38 -22.58 9.53
N ARG A 178 -15.75 -21.77 10.38
CA ARG A 178 -15.99 -20.32 10.55
C ARG A 178 -17.44 -19.97 10.94
N LYS A 179 -18.19 -20.92 11.51
CA LYS A 179 -19.51 -20.66 12.13
C LYS A 179 -19.31 -20.10 13.55
N TRP A 180 -18.66 -18.94 13.64
CA TRP A 180 -18.11 -18.40 14.89
C TRP A 180 -19.15 -18.22 15.99
N ASP A 181 -20.27 -17.57 15.69
CA ASP A 181 -21.31 -17.29 16.69
C ASP A 181 -21.93 -18.56 17.26
N GLN A 182 -22.15 -19.57 16.39
CA GLN A 182 -22.70 -20.86 16.80
C GLN A 182 -21.66 -21.63 17.63
N GLY A 183 -20.41 -21.68 17.19
CA GLY A 183 -19.33 -22.36 17.90
C GLY A 183 -19.06 -21.75 19.28
N GLU A 184 -18.99 -20.42 19.35
CA GLU A 184 -18.81 -19.68 20.60
C GLU A 184 -19.95 -19.96 21.58
N LYS A 185 -21.20 -19.90 21.11
CA LYS A 185 -22.38 -20.19 21.93
C LYS A 185 -22.30 -21.58 22.56
N GLU A 186 -21.98 -22.61 21.77
CA GLU A 186 -21.92 -23.99 22.26
C GLU A 186 -20.76 -24.21 23.24
N ILE A 187 -19.60 -23.58 23.02
CA ILE A 187 -18.47 -23.67 23.96
C ILE A 187 -18.78 -22.91 25.26
N ARG A 188 -19.46 -21.75 25.21
CA ARG A 188 -19.93 -21.04 26.41
C ARG A 188 -20.89 -21.91 27.21
N MET A 189 -21.83 -22.58 26.54
CA MET A 189 -22.72 -23.55 27.20
C MET A 189 -21.94 -24.71 27.83
N ALA A 190 -20.88 -25.21 27.18
CA ALA A 190 -20.02 -26.23 27.78
C ALA A 190 -19.31 -25.73 29.07
N VAL A 191 -18.82 -24.48 29.07
CA VAL A 191 -18.26 -23.82 30.28
C VAL A 191 -19.31 -23.69 31.38
N GLU A 192 -20.55 -23.34 31.05
CA GLU A 192 -21.64 -23.22 32.02
C GLU A 192 -22.05 -24.57 32.62
N LEU A 193 -22.08 -25.62 31.80
CA LEU A 193 -22.45 -26.97 32.22
C LEU A 193 -21.37 -27.59 33.10
N ASN A 194 -20.09 -27.38 32.78
CA ASN A 194 -18.98 -27.84 33.62
C ASN A 194 -17.94 -26.73 33.83
N PRO A 195 -18.19 -25.81 34.79
CA PRO A 195 -17.27 -24.70 35.08
C PRO A 195 -15.94 -25.16 35.69
N SER A 196 -15.87 -26.40 36.18
CA SER A 196 -14.65 -26.97 36.78
C SER A 196 -13.65 -27.48 35.76
N GLU A 197 -14.03 -27.57 34.48
CA GLU A 197 -13.15 -28.00 33.39
C GLU A 197 -12.46 -26.77 32.75
N PRO A 198 -11.18 -26.49 33.09
CA PRO A 198 -10.50 -25.27 32.64
C PRO A 198 -10.28 -25.22 31.13
N ARG A 199 -10.14 -26.38 30.47
CA ARG A 199 -9.88 -26.49 29.03
C ARG A 199 -10.94 -25.77 28.20
N TYR A 200 -12.20 -25.80 28.60
CA TYR A 200 -13.29 -25.16 27.85
C TYR A 200 -13.13 -23.64 27.80
N ARG A 201 -12.76 -23.03 28.93
CA ARG A 201 -12.53 -21.59 29.00
C ARG A 201 -11.27 -21.19 28.23
N GLU A 202 -10.19 -21.97 28.38
CA GLU A 202 -8.95 -21.73 27.63
C GLU A 202 -9.16 -21.76 26.12
N VAL A 203 -9.91 -22.74 25.62
CA VAL A 203 -10.22 -22.87 24.18
C VAL A 203 -11.18 -21.77 23.73
N LEU A 204 -12.15 -21.36 24.55
CA LEU A 204 -13.02 -20.23 24.26
C LEU A 204 -12.22 -18.93 24.10
N ASP A 205 -11.32 -18.62 25.05
CA ASP A 205 -10.51 -17.41 25.01
C ASP A 205 -9.62 -17.38 23.76
N ARG A 206 -9.02 -18.53 23.41
CA ARG A 206 -8.24 -18.69 22.17
C ARG A 206 -9.08 -18.55 20.91
N LEU A 207 -10.30 -19.10 20.91
CA LEU A 207 -11.23 -18.98 19.80
C LEU A 207 -11.59 -17.51 19.56
N LEU A 208 -11.91 -16.77 20.62
CA LEU A 208 -12.24 -15.34 20.55
C LEU A 208 -11.06 -14.52 20.02
N ALA A 209 -9.85 -14.78 20.51
CA ALA A 209 -8.65 -14.12 20.02
C ALA A 209 -8.38 -14.44 18.53
N PHE A 210 -8.52 -15.70 18.13
CA PHE A 210 -8.36 -16.12 16.75
C PHE A 210 -9.41 -15.47 15.83
N ARG A 211 -10.68 -15.47 16.25
CA ARG A 211 -11.79 -14.84 15.53
C ARG A 211 -11.52 -13.36 15.28
N ALA A 212 -11.13 -12.62 16.32
CA ALA A 212 -10.81 -11.19 16.19
C ALA A 212 -9.69 -10.95 15.16
N GLN A 213 -8.66 -11.80 15.16
CA GLN A 213 -7.56 -11.71 14.19
C GLN A 213 -8.03 -12.04 12.76
N ASP A 214 -8.84 -13.08 12.57
CA ASP A 214 -9.41 -13.47 11.26
C ASP A 214 -10.32 -12.37 10.71
N GLU A 215 -11.19 -11.80 11.55
CA GLU A 215 -12.08 -10.70 11.17
C GLU A 215 -11.32 -9.45 10.75
N LEU A 216 -10.23 -9.08 11.45
CA LEU A 216 -9.36 -7.98 11.05
C LEU A 216 -8.67 -8.26 9.72
N HIS A 217 -8.19 -9.49 9.52
CA HIS A 217 -7.55 -9.89 8.27
C HIS A 217 -8.53 -9.79 7.10
N GLU A 218 -9.71 -10.38 7.21
CA GLU A 218 -10.76 -10.37 6.17
C GLU A 218 -11.27 -8.95 5.90
N ALA A 219 -11.44 -8.12 6.94
CA ALA A 219 -11.81 -6.72 6.77
C ALA A 219 -10.73 -5.92 6.02
N GLY A 220 -9.45 -6.15 6.34
CA GLY A 220 -8.33 -5.54 5.62
C GLY A 220 -8.27 -5.98 4.15
N GLN A 221 -8.44 -7.28 3.87
CA GLN A 221 -8.46 -7.81 2.51
C GLN A 221 -9.64 -7.26 1.68
N ARG A 222 -10.84 -7.20 2.28
CA ARG A 222 -12.02 -6.63 1.63
C ARG A 222 -11.83 -5.14 1.32
N ALA A 223 -11.22 -4.40 2.25
CA ALA A 223 -10.90 -2.99 2.03
C ALA A 223 -9.89 -2.81 0.88
N MET A 224 -8.87 -3.69 0.78
CA MET A 224 -7.95 -3.72 -0.36
C MET A 224 -8.66 -3.95 -1.70
N GLN A 225 -9.57 -4.93 -1.75
CA GLN A 225 -10.37 -5.22 -2.97
C GLN A 225 -11.24 -4.03 -3.38
N ASN A 226 -11.81 -3.33 -2.39
CA ASN A 226 -12.64 -2.14 -2.62
C ASN A 226 -11.81 -0.86 -2.88
N ARG A 227 -10.47 -0.96 -2.90
CA ARG A 227 -9.53 0.17 -3.00
C ARG A 227 -9.68 1.21 -1.88
N ASP A 228 -10.26 0.81 -0.75
CA ASP A 228 -10.29 1.61 0.48
C ASP A 228 -9.01 1.36 1.29
N PHE A 229 -7.92 1.95 0.80
CA PHE A 229 -6.59 1.70 1.36
C PHE A 229 -6.44 2.22 2.78
N LYS A 230 -7.16 3.28 3.17
CA LYS A 230 -7.13 3.82 4.53
C LYS A 230 -7.72 2.84 5.53
N THR A 231 -8.87 2.25 5.22
CA THR A 231 -9.46 1.20 6.08
C THR A 231 -8.57 -0.05 6.11
N ALA A 232 -7.99 -0.44 4.97
CA ALA A 232 -7.05 -1.57 4.93
C ALA A 232 -5.83 -1.34 5.84
N ILE A 233 -5.21 -0.15 5.76
CA ILE A 233 -4.11 0.26 6.64
C ILE A 233 -4.51 0.16 8.11
N ALA A 234 -5.68 0.69 8.49
CA ALA A 234 -6.15 0.64 9.87
C ALA A 234 -6.29 -0.81 10.37
N LYS A 235 -6.92 -1.69 9.56
CA LYS A 235 -7.17 -3.09 9.93
C LYS A 235 -5.90 -3.93 9.99
N PHE A 236 -4.99 -3.77 9.04
CA PHE A 236 -3.71 -4.47 9.08
C PHE A 236 -2.77 -3.93 10.18
N SER A 237 -2.85 -2.65 10.52
CA SER A 237 -2.10 -2.09 11.66
C SER A 237 -2.59 -2.66 12.99
N GLU A 238 -3.92 -2.73 13.17
CA GLU A 238 -4.54 -3.36 14.35
C GLU A 238 -4.15 -4.85 14.45
N LEU A 239 -4.20 -5.58 13.33
CA LEU A 239 -3.78 -6.97 13.27
C LEU A 239 -2.28 -7.15 13.56
N LEU A 240 -1.43 -6.23 13.07
CA LEU A 240 0.00 -6.26 13.34
C LEU A 240 0.31 -5.99 14.81
N ALA A 241 -0.46 -5.13 15.48
CA ALA A 241 -0.33 -4.92 16.92
C ALA A 241 -0.64 -6.18 17.74
N LEU A 242 -1.60 -7.00 17.28
CA LEU A 242 -1.91 -8.31 17.86
C LEU A 242 -0.88 -9.38 17.50
N GLN A 243 -0.20 -9.23 16.36
CA GLN A 243 0.78 -10.19 15.85
C GLN A 243 2.08 -9.48 15.40
N PRO A 244 2.88 -8.92 16.32
CA PRO A 244 4.03 -8.07 15.97
C PRO A 244 5.11 -8.76 15.14
N GLU A 245 5.14 -10.09 15.16
CA GLU A 245 6.12 -10.92 14.48
C GLU A 245 5.64 -11.39 13.09
N ASN A 246 4.38 -11.15 12.73
CA ASN A 246 3.80 -11.66 11.50
C ASN A 246 4.27 -10.85 10.28
N THR A 247 5.11 -11.48 9.45
CA THR A 247 5.67 -10.86 8.23
C THR A 247 4.64 -10.75 7.10
N ASP A 248 3.64 -11.64 7.05
CA ASP A 248 2.61 -11.63 6.01
C ASP A 248 1.63 -10.45 6.23
N VAL A 249 1.37 -10.11 7.49
CA VAL A 249 0.60 -8.90 7.84
C VAL A 249 1.39 -7.64 7.49
N ARG A 250 2.70 -7.61 7.76
CA ARG A 250 3.57 -6.51 7.31
C ARG A 250 3.55 -6.35 5.79
N TYR A 251 3.64 -7.45 5.05
CA TYR A 251 3.56 -7.43 3.59
C TYR A 251 2.25 -6.79 3.11
N ASN A 252 1.10 -7.23 3.65
CA ASN A 252 -0.20 -6.66 3.29
C ASN A 252 -0.34 -5.19 3.70
N LEU A 253 0.20 -4.80 4.86
CA LEU A 253 0.21 -3.42 5.32
C LEU A 253 1.09 -2.52 4.44
N ALA A 254 2.28 -2.99 4.05
CA ALA A 254 3.16 -2.28 3.12
C ALA A 254 2.48 -2.09 1.75
N LEU A 255 1.81 -3.13 1.26
CA LEU A 255 1.03 -3.06 0.02
C LEU A 255 -0.11 -2.04 0.13
N ALA A 256 -0.81 -1.97 1.27
CA ALA A 256 -1.86 -0.99 1.52
C ALA A 256 -1.31 0.45 1.54
N TYR A 257 -0.19 0.71 2.23
CA TYR A 257 0.48 2.01 2.22
C TYR A 257 0.96 2.42 0.83
N ALA A 258 1.49 1.47 0.04
CA ALA A 258 1.94 1.75 -1.32
C ALA A 258 0.79 2.17 -2.23
N ASN A 259 -0.36 1.49 -2.13
CA ASN A 259 -1.56 1.83 -2.91
C ASN A 259 -2.21 3.14 -2.48
N ASP A 260 -2.07 3.53 -1.21
CA ASP A 260 -2.48 4.87 -0.71
C ASP A 260 -1.49 5.99 -1.13
N GLY A 261 -0.34 5.64 -1.73
CA GLY A 261 0.71 6.57 -2.15
C GLY A 261 1.68 6.97 -1.04
N GLN A 262 1.58 6.37 0.14
CA GLN A 262 2.50 6.59 1.27
C GLN A 262 3.75 5.71 1.13
N TYR A 263 4.54 5.95 0.08
CA TYR A 263 5.65 5.08 -0.30
C TYR A 263 6.75 4.95 0.77
N ASP A 264 7.07 6.03 1.50
CA ASP A 264 8.10 5.98 2.55
C ASP A 264 7.74 5.01 3.67
N LYS A 265 6.49 5.05 4.15
CA LYS A 265 5.98 4.11 5.15
C LYS A 265 5.90 2.69 4.61
N ALA A 266 5.48 2.53 3.35
CA ALA A 266 5.46 1.23 2.70
C ALA A 266 6.84 0.58 2.68
N ILE A 267 7.89 1.37 2.35
CA ILE A 267 9.30 0.93 2.36
C ILE A 267 9.75 0.56 3.78
N GLU A 268 9.43 1.38 4.78
CA GLU A 268 9.77 1.11 6.18
C GLU A 268 9.20 -0.24 6.66
N ILE A 269 7.92 -0.48 6.40
CA ILE A 269 7.22 -1.71 6.82
C ILE A 269 7.74 -2.94 6.07
N ILE A 270 7.97 -2.85 4.75
CA ILE A 270 8.49 -4.00 3.99
C ILE A 270 9.95 -4.29 4.36
N ASP A 271 10.74 -3.28 4.71
CA ASP A 271 12.11 -3.48 5.18
C ASP A 271 12.17 -4.25 6.50
N GLU A 272 11.22 -4.04 7.41
CA GLU A 272 11.07 -4.90 8.59
C GLU A 272 10.74 -6.36 8.23
N ALA A 273 9.84 -6.58 7.26
CA ALA A 273 9.51 -7.92 6.82
C ALA A 273 10.73 -8.62 6.18
N ILE A 274 11.50 -7.90 5.37
CA ILE A 274 12.75 -8.37 4.75
C ILE A 274 13.79 -8.70 5.82
N ARG A 275 13.98 -7.84 6.84
CA ARG A 275 14.93 -8.10 7.94
C ARG A 275 14.64 -9.42 8.64
N ARG A 276 13.35 -9.77 8.79
CA ARG A 276 12.91 -11.00 9.47
C ARG A 276 12.99 -12.24 8.56
N LYS A 277 12.68 -12.09 7.27
CA LYS A 277 12.74 -13.17 6.28
C LYS A 277 13.49 -12.69 5.01
N PRO A 278 14.83 -12.64 5.04
CA PRO A 278 15.61 -12.04 3.95
C PRO A 278 15.60 -12.85 2.66
N GLN A 279 15.29 -14.15 2.74
CA GLN A 279 15.22 -15.06 1.58
C GLN A 279 13.87 -15.01 0.86
N GLU A 280 12.89 -14.26 1.37
CA GLU A 280 11.56 -14.17 0.76
C GLU A 280 11.60 -13.25 -0.46
N ALA A 281 11.62 -13.85 -1.66
CA ALA A 281 11.77 -13.12 -2.92
C ALA A 281 10.60 -12.16 -3.18
N GLU A 282 9.39 -12.51 -2.72
CA GLU A 282 8.21 -11.65 -2.86
C GLU A 282 8.37 -10.30 -2.17
N TYR A 283 9.06 -10.24 -1.03
CA TYR A 283 9.23 -9.00 -0.27
C TYR A 283 10.18 -8.04 -1.01
N GLN A 284 11.25 -8.59 -1.60
CA GLN A 284 12.18 -7.81 -2.44
C GLN A 284 11.51 -7.28 -3.71
N ARG A 285 10.65 -8.10 -4.33
CA ARG A 285 9.86 -7.69 -5.50
C ARG A 285 8.91 -6.55 -5.14
N LEU A 286 8.17 -6.66 -4.04
CA LEU A 286 7.27 -5.60 -3.59
C LEU A 286 8.04 -4.32 -3.28
N LYS A 287 9.17 -4.38 -2.58
CA LYS A 287 10.02 -3.20 -2.32
C LYS A 287 10.47 -2.53 -3.62
N SER A 288 10.90 -3.31 -4.60
CA SER A 288 11.33 -2.79 -5.91
C SER A 288 10.18 -2.08 -6.64
N GLN A 289 8.99 -2.69 -6.67
CA GLN A 289 7.78 -2.06 -7.22
C GLN A 289 7.45 -0.74 -6.52
N ILE A 290 7.49 -0.71 -5.17
CA ILE A 290 7.24 0.50 -4.39
C ILE A 290 8.23 1.61 -4.76
N LEU A 291 9.52 1.28 -4.90
CA LEU A 291 10.55 2.25 -5.29
C LEU A 291 10.31 2.79 -6.70
N GLU A 292 9.95 1.95 -7.66
CA GLU A 292 9.59 2.37 -9.03
C GLU A 292 8.38 3.31 -9.04
N HIS A 293 7.32 2.95 -8.31
CA HIS A 293 6.14 3.81 -8.18
C HIS A 293 6.45 5.14 -7.48
N LYS A 294 7.28 5.12 -6.43
CA LYS A 294 7.76 6.32 -5.74
C LYS A 294 8.56 7.21 -6.70
N GLN A 295 9.46 6.63 -7.49
CA GLN A 295 10.26 7.36 -8.46
C GLN A 295 9.36 7.97 -9.55
N TYR A 296 8.40 7.22 -10.08
CA TYR A 296 7.44 7.73 -11.04
C TYR A 296 6.62 8.90 -10.48
N ALA A 297 6.09 8.77 -9.25
CA ALA A 297 5.35 9.85 -8.58
C ALA A 297 6.24 11.10 -8.36
N THR A 298 7.52 10.88 -8.03
CA THR A 298 8.50 11.96 -7.87
C THR A 298 8.74 12.69 -9.19
N ILE A 299 8.91 11.95 -10.30
CA ILE A 299 9.08 12.51 -11.65
C ILE A 299 7.84 13.32 -12.06
N GLN A 300 6.63 12.79 -11.83
CA GLN A 300 5.39 13.50 -12.14
C GLN A 300 5.29 14.83 -11.38
N LYS A 301 5.59 14.81 -10.07
CA LYS A 301 5.60 16.02 -9.25
C LYS A 301 6.68 17.01 -9.71
N ALA A 302 7.87 16.53 -10.06
CA ALA A 302 8.93 17.35 -10.61
C ALA A 302 8.48 18.01 -11.93
N ASN A 303 7.85 17.27 -12.84
CA ASN A 303 7.32 17.81 -14.10
C ASN A 303 6.26 18.88 -13.89
N GLN A 304 5.39 18.72 -12.88
CA GLN A 304 4.42 19.75 -12.52
C GLN A 304 5.13 21.04 -12.05
N ILE A 305 6.15 20.91 -11.20
CA ILE A 305 6.96 22.04 -10.73
C ILE A 305 7.72 22.71 -11.90
N LEU A 306 8.22 21.93 -12.86
CA LEU A 306 8.85 22.47 -14.08
C LEU A 306 7.86 23.28 -14.91
N ALA A 307 6.63 22.79 -15.09
CA ALA A 307 5.59 23.52 -15.81
C ALA A 307 5.22 24.85 -15.12
N GLU A 308 5.20 24.88 -13.78
CA GLU A 308 5.05 26.12 -13.01
C GLU A 308 6.24 27.07 -13.23
N GLY A 309 7.47 26.54 -13.23
CA GLY A 309 8.68 27.30 -13.56
C GLY A 309 8.62 27.93 -14.95
N ASP A 310 8.19 27.16 -15.95
CA ASP A 310 8.04 27.63 -17.34
C ASP A 310 6.98 28.71 -17.51
N GLN A 311 5.91 28.66 -16.70
CA GLN A 311 4.91 29.71 -16.64
C GLN A 311 5.49 30.99 -16.02
N LEU A 312 6.16 30.88 -14.88
CA LEU A 312 6.80 32.03 -14.21
C LEU A 312 7.89 32.69 -15.08
N LEU A 313 8.66 31.88 -15.82
CA LEU A 313 9.63 32.37 -16.78
C LEU A 313 8.98 33.20 -17.89
N ARG A 314 7.82 32.78 -18.42
CA ARG A 314 7.06 33.55 -19.42
C ARG A 314 6.47 34.84 -18.85
N GLU A 315 6.15 34.87 -17.56
CA GLU A 315 5.69 36.06 -16.84
C GLU A 315 6.83 37.02 -16.45
N GLY A 316 8.09 36.66 -16.69
CA GLY A 316 9.26 37.46 -16.32
C GLY A 316 9.63 37.38 -14.83
N LYS A 317 9.02 36.47 -14.07
CA LYS A 317 9.30 36.25 -12.64
C LYS A 317 10.49 35.31 -12.46
N TYR A 318 11.67 35.78 -12.87
CA TYR A 318 12.85 34.93 -13.03
C TYR A 318 13.36 34.31 -11.71
N GLN A 319 13.30 35.03 -10.60
CA GLN A 319 13.78 34.51 -9.30
C GLN A 319 12.89 33.37 -8.79
N GLU A 320 11.57 33.51 -8.95
CA GLU A 320 10.59 32.47 -8.57
C GLU A 320 10.72 31.25 -9.49
N ALA A 321 10.91 31.47 -10.80
CA ALA A 321 11.16 30.41 -11.76
C ALA A 321 12.43 29.60 -11.41
N LEU A 322 13.54 30.28 -11.04
CA LEU A 322 14.77 29.62 -10.59
C LEU A 322 14.52 28.69 -9.39
N GLN A 323 13.77 29.14 -8.39
CA GLN A 323 13.44 28.32 -7.22
C GLN A 323 12.68 27.05 -7.62
N LYS A 324 11.75 27.15 -8.58
CA LYS A 324 11.01 25.99 -9.10
C LYS A 324 11.94 25.02 -9.82
N TYR A 325 12.80 25.52 -10.71
CA TYR A 325 13.77 24.69 -11.43
C TYR A 325 14.77 24.00 -10.49
N GLU A 326 15.28 24.69 -9.47
CA GLU A 326 16.15 24.11 -8.45
C GLU A 326 15.46 23.01 -7.65
N THR A 327 14.20 23.25 -7.26
CA THR A 327 13.38 22.26 -6.55
C THR A 327 13.17 21.01 -7.41
N ALA A 328 12.75 21.17 -8.66
CA ALA A 328 12.54 20.04 -9.57
C ALA A 328 13.85 19.28 -9.84
N ARG A 329 14.96 20.00 -10.06
CA ARG A 329 16.29 19.39 -10.25
C ARG A 329 16.72 18.56 -9.03
N GLY A 330 16.48 19.04 -7.82
CA GLY A 330 16.79 18.31 -6.58
C GLY A 330 15.95 17.04 -6.37
N MET A 331 14.80 16.91 -7.05
CA MET A 331 13.94 15.73 -6.99
C MET A 331 14.33 14.65 -8.01
N LEU A 332 15.01 15.02 -9.09
CA LEU A 332 15.35 14.12 -10.18
C LEU A 332 16.72 13.50 -9.95
N SER A 333 16.82 12.18 -10.17
CA SER A 333 18.09 11.45 -10.03
C SER A 333 19.06 11.71 -11.18
N ARG A 334 18.56 12.14 -12.34
CA ARG A 334 19.34 12.46 -13.54
C ARG A 334 19.28 13.95 -13.79
N GLU A 335 20.42 14.54 -14.16
CA GLU A 335 20.46 15.91 -14.62
C GLU A 335 19.81 16.03 -16.01
N GLU A 336 18.82 16.91 -16.10
CA GLU A 336 18.11 17.19 -17.34
C GLU A 336 18.64 18.49 -17.98
N PRO A 337 19.19 18.44 -19.21
CA PRO A 337 19.77 19.60 -19.90
C PRO A 337 18.79 20.77 -20.04
N SER A 338 17.50 20.47 -20.23
CA SER A 338 16.43 21.46 -20.41
C SER A 338 16.24 22.35 -19.18
N ILE A 339 16.47 21.81 -17.98
CA ILE A 339 16.35 22.58 -16.73
C ILE A 339 17.48 23.61 -16.66
N TRP A 340 18.72 23.19 -16.94
CA TRP A 340 19.87 24.10 -16.99
C TRP A 340 19.69 25.20 -18.02
N PHE A 341 19.16 24.86 -19.19
CA PHE A 341 18.81 25.85 -20.21
C PHE A 341 17.76 26.85 -19.73
N ALA A 342 16.69 26.39 -19.08
CA ALA A 342 15.65 27.27 -18.54
C ALA A 342 16.18 28.17 -17.41
N MET A 343 17.04 27.64 -16.54
CA MET A 343 17.74 28.43 -15.52
C MET A 343 18.65 29.49 -16.16
N GLY A 344 19.37 29.15 -17.25
CA GLY A 344 20.16 30.11 -18.02
C GLY A 344 19.33 31.27 -18.54
N ARG A 345 18.13 31.01 -19.06
CA ARG A 345 17.18 32.06 -19.48
C ARG A 345 16.74 32.95 -18.32
N CYS A 346 16.51 32.37 -17.14
CA CYS A 346 16.20 33.16 -15.95
C CYS A 346 17.36 34.07 -15.55
N TYR A 347 18.60 33.55 -15.57
CA TYR A 347 19.79 34.34 -15.25
C TYR A 347 20.03 35.49 -16.24
N VAL A 348 19.74 35.29 -17.54
CA VAL A 348 19.74 36.39 -18.53
C VAL A 348 18.71 37.46 -18.14
N GLY A 349 17.48 37.05 -17.80
CA GLY A 349 16.43 37.98 -17.35
C GLY A 349 16.77 38.76 -16.08
N LEU A 350 17.58 38.16 -15.20
CA LEU A 350 18.12 38.78 -13.98
C LEU A 350 19.41 39.57 -14.19
N GLN A 351 19.91 39.67 -15.43
CA GLN A 351 21.20 40.29 -15.77
C GLN A 351 22.40 39.66 -15.02
N GLN A 352 22.31 38.37 -14.68
CA GLN A 352 23.39 37.60 -14.07
C GLN A 352 24.15 36.83 -15.14
N THR A 353 24.85 37.55 -16.02
CA THR A 353 25.48 37.03 -17.24
C THR A 353 26.39 35.83 -16.98
N ASP A 354 27.28 35.89 -15.99
CA ASP A 354 28.22 34.79 -15.70
C ASP A 354 27.50 33.48 -15.33
N LYS A 355 26.42 33.58 -14.55
CA LYS A 355 25.61 32.41 -14.19
C LYS A 355 24.80 31.88 -15.37
N ALA A 356 24.32 32.77 -16.24
CA ALA A 356 23.65 32.38 -17.47
C ALA A 356 24.58 31.58 -18.39
N ILE A 357 25.82 32.06 -18.57
CA ILE A 357 26.87 31.37 -19.34
C ILE A 357 27.12 29.98 -18.75
N ALA A 358 27.37 29.90 -17.44
CA ALA A 358 27.63 28.62 -16.78
C ALA A 358 26.47 27.63 -16.92
N ALA A 359 25.22 28.11 -16.79
CA ALA A 359 24.03 27.29 -16.95
C ALA A 359 23.85 26.78 -18.39
N TYR A 360 24.07 27.62 -19.41
CA TYR A 360 24.01 27.19 -20.80
C TYR A 360 25.15 26.23 -21.17
N GLN A 361 26.36 26.46 -20.67
CA GLN A 361 27.48 25.53 -20.83
C GLN A 361 27.13 24.17 -20.23
N LYS A 362 26.50 24.14 -19.05
CA LYS A 362 26.05 22.88 -18.44
C LYS A 362 24.99 22.17 -19.27
N ALA A 363 24.03 22.91 -19.84
CA ALA A 363 23.04 22.33 -20.75
C ALA A 363 23.69 21.71 -22.00
N ILE A 364 24.71 22.38 -22.58
CA ILE A 364 25.49 21.88 -23.72
C ILE A 364 26.30 20.64 -23.34
N GLU A 365 26.95 20.63 -22.18
CA GLU A 365 27.71 19.47 -21.68
C GLU A 365 26.82 18.22 -21.59
N LEU A 366 25.58 18.38 -21.09
CA LEU A 366 24.63 17.28 -20.92
C LEU A 366 23.97 16.84 -22.24
N ASN A 367 23.77 17.75 -23.19
CA ASN A 367 23.25 17.44 -24.52
C ASN A 367 23.87 18.35 -25.60
N PRO A 368 25.02 17.94 -26.15
CA PRO A 368 25.79 18.79 -27.06
C PRO A 368 25.16 18.91 -28.45
N ARG A 369 24.25 17.99 -28.82
CA ARG A 369 23.59 17.98 -30.13
C ARG A 369 22.32 18.83 -30.19
N LYS A 370 22.05 19.67 -29.19
CA LYS A 370 20.86 20.53 -29.17
C LYS A 370 21.23 21.95 -29.65
N PRO A 371 20.94 22.33 -30.91
CA PRO A 371 21.37 23.62 -31.48
C PRO A 371 20.89 24.82 -30.66
N GLU A 372 19.71 24.71 -30.07
CA GLU A 372 19.10 25.80 -29.30
C GLU A 372 19.94 26.23 -28.10
N TYR A 373 20.68 25.30 -27.47
CA TYR A 373 21.53 25.61 -26.31
C TYR A 373 22.76 26.42 -26.72
N HIS A 374 23.41 26.02 -27.81
CA HIS A 374 24.54 26.73 -28.37
C HIS A 374 24.16 28.10 -28.93
N GLN A 375 23.00 28.18 -29.59
CA GLN A 375 22.48 29.45 -30.11
C GLN A 375 22.22 30.44 -28.97
N ALA A 376 21.63 30.01 -27.85
CA ALA A 376 21.40 30.88 -26.71
C ALA A 376 22.70 31.37 -26.07
N LEU A 377 23.69 30.49 -25.94
CA LEU A 377 25.01 30.87 -25.41
C LEU A 377 25.75 31.83 -26.36
N ALA A 378 25.74 31.54 -27.65
CA ALA A 378 26.36 32.41 -28.65
C ALA A 378 25.69 33.79 -28.71
N LEU A 379 24.35 33.84 -28.67
CA LEU A 379 23.60 35.10 -28.63
C LEU A 379 23.94 35.91 -27.37
N LEU A 380 24.07 35.24 -26.22
CA LEU A 380 24.50 35.89 -24.99
C LEU A 380 25.90 36.48 -25.13
N TYR A 381 26.86 35.74 -25.70
CA TYR A 381 28.20 36.28 -25.99
C TYR A 381 28.16 37.48 -26.95
N LEU A 382 27.33 37.44 -27.99
CA LEU A 382 27.20 38.57 -28.92
C LEU A 382 26.68 39.83 -28.21
N ASN A 383 25.69 39.68 -27.33
CA ASN A 383 25.13 40.80 -26.56
C ASN A 383 26.15 41.41 -25.59
N GLU A 384 27.09 40.60 -25.10
CA GLU A 384 28.22 41.04 -24.26
C GLU A 384 29.43 41.54 -25.09
N GLY A 385 29.33 41.59 -26.42
CA GLY A 385 30.42 42.01 -27.31
C GLY A 385 31.54 40.98 -27.48
N ARG A 386 31.37 39.76 -26.97
CA ARG A 386 32.34 38.65 -27.00
C ARG A 386 32.25 37.85 -28.31
N LEU A 387 32.50 38.53 -29.44
CA LEU A 387 32.27 37.98 -30.77
C LEU A 387 33.04 36.68 -31.05
N ASP A 388 34.32 36.61 -30.67
CA ASP A 388 35.14 35.41 -30.95
C ASP A 388 34.60 34.17 -30.25
N GLU A 389 34.10 34.31 -29.03
CA GLU A 389 33.51 33.22 -28.26
C GLU A 389 32.14 32.82 -28.80
N ALA A 390 31.34 33.79 -29.23
CA ALA A 390 30.10 33.54 -29.94
C ALA A 390 30.34 32.71 -31.21
N LEU A 391 31.30 33.13 -32.05
CA LEU A 391 31.62 32.44 -33.32
C LEU A 391 32.15 31.03 -33.08
N ARG A 392 33.02 30.83 -32.08
CA ARG A 392 33.49 29.48 -31.71
C ARG A 392 32.35 28.58 -31.28
N THR A 393 31.49 29.05 -30.38
CA THR A 393 30.34 28.31 -29.85
C THR A 393 29.37 27.95 -30.98
N TYR A 394 29.05 28.92 -31.83
CA TYR A 394 28.19 28.72 -33.00
C TYR A 394 28.79 27.68 -33.96
N ALA A 395 30.06 27.84 -34.34
CA ALA A 395 30.73 26.94 -35.26
C ALA A 395 30.84 25.50 -34.74
N GLU A 396 31.08 25.33 -33.44
CA GLU A 396 31.13 24.01 -32.82
C GLU A 396 29.76 23.32 -32.85
N ALA A 397 28.70 24.05 -32.55
CA ALA A 397 27.33 23.55 -32.58
C ALA A 397 26.95 22.95 -33.94
N TYR A 398 27.13 23.73 -35.01
CA TYR A 398 26.77 23.30 -36.36
C TYR A 398 27.67 22.20 -36.90
N ARG A 399 28.96 22.21 -36.52
CA ARG A 399 29.87 21.11 -36.84
C ARG A 399 29.40 19.79 -36.22
N GLN A 400 28.93 19.81 -34.98
CA GLN A 400 28.42 18.60 -34.31
C GLN A 400 27.10 18.10 -34.92
N LEU A 401 26.33 18.99 -35.55
CA LEU A 401 25.10 18.65 -36.28
C LEU A 401 25.36 18.18 -37.71
N GLY A 402 26.60 18.30 -38.22
CA GLY A 402 26.94 18.00 -39.60
C GLY A 402 26.40 19.04 -40.60
N GLU A 403 26.08 20.24 -40.13
CA GLU A 403 25.59 21.34 -40.96
C GLU A 403 26.77 22.17 -41.51
N PRO A 404 26.63 22.77 -42.71
CA PRO A 404 27.64 23.64 -43.29
C PRO A 404 27.83 24.89 -42.41
N VAL A 405 28.94 24.92 -41.68
CA VAL A 405 29.24 25.96 -40.69
C VAL A 405 29.37 27.34 -41.33
N ASP A 406 29.92 27.40 -42.53
CA ASP A 406 30.08 28.61 -43.34
C ASP A 406 28.73 29.25 -43.69
N GLU A 407 27.77 28.47 -44.19
CA GLU A 407 26.41 28.95 -44.49
C GLU A 407 25.69 29.47 -43.25
N ARG A 408 25.83 28.78 -42.11
CA ARG A 408 25.20 29.19 -40.84
C ARG A 408 25.83 30.45 -40.25
N LEU A 409 27.14 30.59 -40.38
CA LEU A 409 27.81 31.84 -40.01
C LEU A 409 27.44 32.98 -40.97
N PHE A 410 27.23 32.70 -42.26
CA PHE A 410 26.74 33.71 -43.20
C PHE A 410 25.34 34.21 -42.83
N GLU A 411 24.40 33.32 -42.50
CA GLU A 411 23.07 33.69 -41.99
C GLU A 411 23.15 34.54 -40.71
N LEU A 412 24.08 34.24 -39.80
CA LEU A 412 24.35 35.07 -38.63
C LEU A 412 24.85 36.47 -39.02
N GLY A 413 25.78 36.55 -39.98
CA GLY A 413 26.27 37.81 -40.52
C GLY A 413 25.14 38.67 -41.09
N GLN A 414 24.26 38.08 -41.90
CA GLN A 414 23.09 38.78 -42.46
C GLN A 414 22.14 39.31 -41.37
N ARG A 415 21.90 38.52 -40.31
CA ARG A 415 21.09 38.99 -39.17
C ARG A 415 21.75 40.18 -38.46
N LEU A 416 23.07 40.13 -38.25
CA LEU A 416 23.80 41.24 -37.64
C LEU A 416 23.76 42.51 -38.52
N VAL A 417 23.76 42.37 -39.85
CA VAL A 417 23.51 43.50 -40.77
C VAL A 417 22.11 44.08 -40.55
N GLN A 418 21.08 43.23 -40.47
CA GLN A 418 19.69 43.68 -40.21
C GLN A 418 19.55 44.38 -38.85
N GLU A 419 20.32 43.96 -37.85
CA GLU A 419 20.39 44.59 -36.52
C GLU A 419 21.29 45.85 -36.51
N ASN A 420 21.83 46.28 -37.65
CA ASN A 420 22.77 47.39 -37.81
C ASN A 420 24.07 47.23 -37.00
N LYS A 421 24.46 45.99 -36.66
CA LYS A 421 25.73 45.63 -36.01
C LYS A 421 26.80 45.36 -37.07
N LEU A 422 27.05 46.36 -37.92
CA LEU A 422 27.82 46.22 -39.16
C LEU A 422 29.26 45.74 -38.93
N ASP A 423 29.94 46.24 -37.90
CA ASP A 423 31.32 45.84 -37.58
C ASP A 423 31.44 44.38 -37.17
N MET A 424 30.45 43.88 -36.42
CA MET A 424 30.39 42.46 -36.05
C MET A 424 30.07 41.61 -37.26
N ALA A 425 29.12 42.03 -38.10
CA ALA A 425 28.78 41.34 -39.35
C ALA A 425 30.00 41.19 -40.27
N ALA A 426 30.78 42.26 -40.44
CA ALA A 426 32.01 42.23 -41.23
C ALA A 426 33.00 41.14 -40.74
N ARG A 427 33.23 41.06 -39.42
CA ARG A 427 34.07 40.01 -38.83
C ARG A 427 33.50 38.61 -39.00
N VAL A 428 32.16 38.46 -38.97
CA VAL A 428 31.51 37.17 -39.26
C VAL A 428 31.76 36.77 -40.73
N PHE A 429 31.58 37.68 -41.68
CA PHE A 429 31.85 37.42 -43.10
C PHE A 429 33.33 37.11 -43.37
N GLU A 430 34.26 37.76 -42.67
CA GLU A 430 35.68 37.39 -42.70
C GLU A 430 35.86 35.93 -42.27
N ARG A 431 35.21 35.51 -41.18
CA ARG A 431 35.28 34.12 -40.70
C ARG A 431 34.64 33.12 -41.67
N VAL A 432 33.57 33.50 -42.39
CA VAL A 432 32.97 32.67 -43.43
C VAL A 432 33.94 32.45 -44.58
N ILE A 433 34.61 33.51 -45.05
CA ILE A 433 35.62 33.43 -46.12
C ILE A 433 36.81 32.56 -45.69
N GLU A 434 37.23 32.63 -44.43
CA GLU A 434 38.30 31.77 -43.90
C GLU A 434 37.92 30.28 -43.91
N LEU A 435 36.64 29.96 -43.65
CA LEU A 435 36.13 28.58 -43.65
C LEU A 435 35.87 28.07 -45.07
N ASN A 436 35.32 28.92 -45.93
CA ASN A 436 35.01 28.63 -47.32
C ASN A 436 35.46 29.79 -48.22
N PRO A 437 36.67 29.71 -48.79
CA PRO A 437 37.20 30.74 -49.69
C PRO A 437 36.38 30.97 -50.97
N ASN A 438 35.41 30.10 -51.29
CA ASN A 438 34.53 30.19 -52.46
C ASN A 438 33.12 30.70 -52.12
N HIS A 439 32.86 31.13 -50.88
CA HIS A 439 31.56 31.68 -50.49
C HIS A 439 31.39 33.09 -51.06
N ALA A 440 30.81 33.22 -52.25
CA ALA A 440 30.76 34.46 -53.02
C ALA A 440 30.08 35.60 -52.26
N GLU A 441 28.91 35.36 -51.68
CA GLU A 441 28.06 36.35 -51.06
C GLU A 441 28.75 37.05 -49.87
N SER A 442 29.64 36.34 -49.15
CA SER A 442 30.45 36.95 -48.08
C SER A 442 31.45 37.97 -48.61
N TYR A 443 32.02 37.78 -49.80
CA TYR A 443 32.88 38.78 -50.45
C TYR A 443 32.09 40.01 -50.88
N TYR A 444 30.85 39.83 -51.33
CA TYR A 444 29.97 40.95 -51.67
C TYR A 444 29.65 41.79 -50.42
N GLU A 445 29.12 41.16 -49.37
CA GLU A 445 28.72 41.86 -48.15
C GLU A 445 29.91 42.58 -47.49
N LEU A 446 31.06 41.91 -47.39
CA LEU A 446 32.27 42.52 -46.83
C LEU A 446 32.82 43.62 -47.74
N GLY A 447 32.73 43.46 -49.06
CA GLY A 447 33.16 44.44 -50.06
C GLY A 447 32.33 45.72 -49.99
N VAL A 448 31.01 45.59 -49.90
CA VAL A 448 30.06 46.69 -49.71
C VAL A 448 30.33 47.40 -48.38
N TYR A 449 30.48 46.66 -47.27
CA TYR A 449 30.82 47.23 -45.96
C TYR A 449 32.10 48.07 -46.00
N ASN A 450 33.18 47.56 -46.62
CA ASN A 450 34.45 48.28 -46.71
C ASN A 450 34.37 49.51 -47.62
N PHE A 451 33.53 49.48 -48.66
CA PHE A 451 33.29 50.64 -49.53
C PHE A 451 32.68 51.80 -48.74
N TYR A 452 31.68 51.53 -47.90
CA TYR A 452 31.03 52.54 -47.06
C TYR A 452 31.89 53.00 -45.86
N ASN A 453 32.76 52.13 -45.33
CA ASN A 453 33.73 52.48 -44.26
C ASN A 453 35.05 53.08 -44.77
N ALA A 454 35.09 53.51 -46.04
CA ALA A 454 36.21 54.19 -46.68
C ALA A 454 37.52 53.39 -46.84
N ASP A 455 37.54 52.08 -46.57
CA ASP A 455 38.64 51.20 -46.99
C ASP A 455 38.44 50.76 -48.47
N LYS A 456 38.67 51.72 -49.36
CA LYS A 456 38.49 51.53 -50.80
C LYS A 456 39.47 50.51 -51.39
N GLY A 457 40.62 50.29 -50.77
CA GLY A 457 41.58 49.29 -51.22
C GLY A 457 41.01 47.89 -51.02
N ARG A 458 40.58 47.60 -49.79
CA ARG A 458 40.01 46.30 -49.43
C ARG A 458 38.68 46.04 -50.14
N ALA A 459 37.82 47.05 -50.23
CA ALA A 459 36.56 46.95 -50.97
C ALA A 459 36.77 46.53 -52.44
N ARG A 460 37.78 47.09 -53.13
CA ARG A 460 38.08 46.76 -54.53
C ARG A 460 38.45 45.29 -54.68
N THR A 461 39.33 44.80 -53.82
CA THR A 461 39.77 43.39 -53.83
C THR A 461 38.60 42.44 -53.59
N LEU A 462 37.77 42.71 -52.58
CA LEU A 462 36.62 41.86 -52.23
C LEU A 462 35.55 41.85 -53.32
N LEU A 463 35.16 43.02 -53.85
CA LEU A 463 34.14 43.10 -54.90
C LEU A 463 34.64 42.54 -56.23
N THR A 464 35.92 42.68 -56.55
CA THR A 464 36.51 42.03 -57.72
C THR A 464 36.44 40.52 -57.56
N LYS A 465 36.76 40.01 -56.37
CA LYS A 465 36.62 38.57 -56.09
C LYS A 465 35.18 38.12 -56.26
N TYR A 466 34.21 38.89 -55.74
CA TYR A 466 32.80 38.60 -55.94
C TYR A 466 32.40 38.55 -57.42
N VAL A 467 32.88 39.47 -58.27
CA VAL A 467 32.59 39.44 -59.72
C VAL A 467 33.15 38.19 -60.41
N GLU A 468 34.24 37.61 -59.91
CA GLU A 468 34.82 36.36 -60.46
C GLU A 468 33.98 35.12 -60.14
N ILE A 469 33.42 35.03 -58.91
CA ILE A 469 32.83 33.79 -58.40
C ILE A 469 31.31 33.87 -58.12
N GLY A 470 30.77 35.08 -58.04
CA GLY A 470 29.38 35.38 -57.74
C GLY A 470 28.43 35.08 -58.90
N LYS A 471 27.19 34.75 -58.55
CA LYS A 471 26.16 34.37 -59.53
C LYS A 471 24.87 35.19 -59.41
N ASP A 472 24.63 35.89 -58.31
CA ASP A 472 23.44 36.72 -58.16
C ASP A 472 23.51 37.93 -59.12
N PRO A 473 22.56 38.05 -60.08
CA PRO A 473 22.63 39.10 -61.10
C PRO A 473 22.54 40.52 -60.54
N LYS A 474 21.80 40.72 -59.44
CA LYS A 474 21.61 42.06 -58.85
C LYS A 474 22.88 42.49 -58.12
N HIS A 475 23.42 41.62 -57.29
CA HIS A 475 24.68 41.87 -56.60
C HIS A 475 25.84 41.98 -57.59
N LEU A 476 25.85 41.22 -58.70
CA LEU A 476 26.88 41.34 -59.74
C LEU A 476 26.84 42.71 -60.42
N GLU A 477 25.64 43.18 -60.74
CA GLU A 477 25.44 44.52 -61.30
C GLU A 477 25.84 45.60 -60.30
N ASP A 478 25.43 45.47 -59.03
CA ASP A 478 25.81 46.42 -57.98
C ASP A 478 27.31 46.46 -57.73
N ALA A 479 27.97 45.30 -57.58
CA ALA A 479 29.41 45.21 -57.40
C ALA A 479 30.19 45.87 -58.55
N LYS A 480 29.77 45.65 -59.80
CA LYS A 480 30.36 46.30 -60.98
C LYS A 480 30.17 47.82 -60.95
N ASN A 481 28.99 48.28 -60.55
CA ASN A 481 28.69 49.70 -60.43
C ASN A 481 29.54 50.37 -59.33
N ILE A 482 29.68 49.74 -58.16
CA ILE A 482 30.54 50.21 -57.07
C ILE A 482 32.00 50.30 -57.56
N LEU A 483 32.52 49.24 -58.20
CA LEU A 483 33.88 49.23 -58.74
C LEU A 483 34.10 50.35 -59.77
N ALA A 484 33.15 50.59 -60.67
CA ALA A 484 33.22 51.68 -61.65
C ALA A 484 33.21 53.07 -61.00
N VAL A 485 32.41 53.27 -59.93
CA VAL A 485 32.42 54.50 -59.13
C VAL A 485 33.78 54.72 -58.48
N MET A 486 34.37 53.68 -57.90
CA MET A 486 35.70 53.75 -57.28
C MET A 486 36.79 54.10 -58.29
N GLU A 487 36.73 53.54 -59.50
CA GLU A 487 37.67 53.88 -60.59
C GLU A 487 37.56 55.32 -61.04
N ARG A 488 36.34 55.86 -61.15
CA ARG A 488 36.13 57.27 -61.50
C ARG A 488 36.66 58.21 -60.42
N GLN A 489 36.50 57.86 -59.14
CA GLN A 489 37.01 58.65 -58.01
C GLN A 489 38.54 58.58 -57.87
N ALA A 490 39.17 57.50 -58.35
CA ALA A 490 40.63 57.34 -58.31
C ALA A 490 41.36 58.09 -59.44
N ARG A 491 40.66 58.54 -60.49
CA ARG A 491 41.25 59.35 -61.56
C ARG A 491 41.49 60.79 -61.07
N PRO A 492 42.72 61.34 -61.17
CA PRO A 492 42.94 62.74 -60.82
C PRO A 492 42.08 63.65 -61.69
N ARG A 493 41.38 64.61 -61.08
CA ARG A 493 40.62 65.63 -61.83
C ARG A 493 41.60 66.33 -62.77
N ARG A 494 41.47 66.08 -64.08
CA ARG A 494 42.17 66.87 -65.11
C ARG A 494 41.70 68.31 -64.92
N ARG A 495 42.63 69.19 -64.51
CA ARG A 495 42.43 70.63 -64.44
C ARG A 495 42.19 71.20 -65.82
#